data_AF-A0A7J3VB05-F1
#
_entry.id   AF-A0A7J3VB05-F1
#
_cell.length_a   1.000
_cell.length_b   1.000
_cell.length_c   1.000
_cell.angle_alpha   90.00
_cell.angle_beta   90.00
_cell.angle_gamma   90.00
#
_symmetry.space_group_name_H-M   'P 1'
#
loop_
_entity.id
_entity.type
_entity.pdbx_description
1 polymer ?
#
loop_
_entity_poly.entity_id
_entity_poly.type
_entity_poly.pdbx_seq_one_letter_code
_entity_poly.pdbx_strand_id
1 'polypeptide(L)'
;MKSYTQTKTLPLIFTLIMIIAQTPQITTVTAEVSIHKLESMDVRGGIYTLYIIADNGYMNVTYKSLEKYTEPPSINVSININGLKKWAVYSLTNRKLLYGEIQDWKIYPLWIPKCIKLNDEIPVYNYETTFKCIVKNETTIILSHEGEKLIYDPFTGVLIEGEIRLDGYGKLQLKLNKTNMKIRREYFDDLYFDWETLTLNLMKLEKEYANILKVYSIGKSVLGREIWCCEIKASESEDGVVLIDGGMHGSEVIGVKVAYSILERVLSEYNELQSIGVLKRLTLIIIPMLNPDGVEMSKYSPPTPSIRLKDGRCNANGVDLNRNFNYEWSAGGSPLYNSTVYRGEVAESEPEVKALKDLMQKRKIIFYVNLHSGVRQIIIPAYQVNPYLNVYANITSILSNIFGFEIVRGGIYGGSANWCLMAKGGPALSLIIELYGGGTNALNVDWFLFYNPVDDVEIRKLTILSYQATIQILLNAKKWRDMIFEKTLPSLPLESIKITLITIIIIILGLTIYVKLRKSQGRINDKRSPTKPPMSVEAKFTT
;
A
#
# COMPACT_ATOMS: atom_id res chain seq x y z
N MET A 1 72.64 -19.43 37.65
CA MET A 1 73.55 -20.27 38.44
C MET A 1 73.15 -20.17 39.91
N LYS A 2 73.05 -21.33 40.59
CA LYS A 2 73.02 -21.64 42.05
C LYS A 2 73.08 -20.44 43.03
N SER A 3 72.37 -20.38 44.16
CA SER A 3 72.02 -21.44 45.12
C SER A 3 70.95 -20.98 46.15
N TYR A 4 70.14 -21.94 46.57
CA TYR A 4 69.38 -22.01 47.84
C TYR A 4 70.29 -22.10 49.07
N THR A 5 69.80 -21.63 50.24
CA THR A 5 69.88 -22.19 51.63
C THR A 5 69.41 -21.07 52.59
N GLN A 6 68.56 -21.21 53.62
CA GLN A 6 68.46 -22.16 54.75
C GLN A 6 66.99 -22.12 55.27
N THR A 7 66.26 -23.22 55.53
CA THR A 7 66.20 -24.10 56.74
C THR A 7 66.13 -23.35 58.07
N LYS A 8 65.35 -23.70 59.11
CA LYS A 8 64.35 -24.74 59.48
C LYS A 8 64.07 -24.45 60.97
N THR A 9 62.86 -24.64 61.49
CA THR A 9 62.61 -25.39 62.76
C THR A 9 61.12 -25.68 62.99
N LEU A 10 60.86 -26.97 63.23
CA LEU A 10 59.63 -27.69 63.66
C LEU A 10 59.38 -27.52 65.19
N PRO A 11 58.40 -28.16 65.90
CA PRO A 11 57.61 -29.37 65.57
C PRO A 11 56.12 -29.41 66.01
N LEU A 12 55.45 -30.48 65.53
CA LEU A 12 54.16 -31.03 65.91
C LEU A 12 54.06 -31.49 67.39
N ILE A 13 52.87 -31.40 67.97
CA ILE A 13 52.31 -32.40 68.91
C ILE A 13 50.86 -32.71 68.52
N PHE A 14 50.55 -34.01 68.52
CA PHE A 14 49.32 -34.67 68.10
C PHE A 14 48.36 -34.94 69.29
N THR A 15 47.12 -35.32 68.95
CA THR A 15 46.12 -36.11 69.76
C THR A 15 45.28 -35.34 70.81
N LEU A 16 43.96 -35.53 71.02
CA LEU A 16 42.97 -36.53 70.61
C LEU A 16 41.52 -36.09 71.04
N ILE A 17 40.50 -36.42 70.24
CA ILE A 17 39.04 -36.62 70.54
C ILE A 17 38.21 -35.48 71.16
N MET A 18 37.15 -35.07 70.43
CA MET A 18 35.75 -35.03 70.91
C MET A 18 34.81 -34.94 69.69
N ILE A 19 34.05 -36.00 69.46
CA ILE A 19 32.96 -36.06 68.47
C ILE A 19 31.82 -35.18 69.00
N ILE A 20 31.54 -34.07 68.33
CA ILE A 20 30.28 -33.31 68.49
C ILE A 20 29.65 -33.23 67.11
N ALA A 21 28.41 -33.71 67.02
CA ALA A 21 27.57 -33.63 65.84
C ALA A 21 27.45 -32.17 65.38
N GLN A 22 27.93 -31.86 64.16
CA GLN A 22 27.63 -30.62 63.47
C GLN A 22 26.85 -30.94 62.20
N THR A 23 25.59 -30.50 62.19
CA THR A 23 24.77 -30.33 61.00
C THR A 23 25.50 -29.41 60.01
N PRO A 24 25.45 -29.66 58.68
CA PRO A 24 25.99 -28.72 57.72
C PRO A 24 25.12 -27.46 57.72
N GLN A 25 25.65 -26.35 58.24
CA GLN A 25 25.13 -25.03 57.92
C GLN A 25 25.36 -24.79 56.43
N ILE A 26 24.26 -24.71 55.68
CA ILE A 26 24.25 -24.19 54.32
C ILE A 26 24.55 -22.69 54.44
N THR A 27 25.79 -22.30 54.15
CA THR A 27 26.15 -20.91 53.91
C THR A 27 25.51 -20.48 52.60
N THR A 28 24.45 -19.68 52.69
CA THR A 28 23.88 -18.96 51.56
C THR A 28 24.93 -17.99 51.02
N VAL A 29 25.54 -18.34 49.89
CA VAL A 29 26.25 -17.39 49.05
C VAL A 29 25.18 -16.46 48.47
N THR A 30 25.02 -15.28 49.07
CA THR A 30 24.27 -14.19 48.46
C THR A 30 25.04 -13.73 47.23
N ALA A 31 24.65 -14.22 46.07
CA ALA A 31 25.07 -13.63 44.81
C ALA A 31 24.56 -12.18 44.80
N GLU A 32 25.47 -11.22 44.77
CA GLU A 32 25.13 -9.83 44.49
C GLU A 32 24.39 -9.78 43.16
N VAL A 33 23.10 -9.49 43.22
CA VAL A 33 22.29 -9.23 42.03
C VAL A 33 22.72 -7.88 41.49
N SER A 34 23.65 -7.90 40.54
CA SER A 34 23.92 -6.75 39.70
C SER A 34 22.65 -6.45 38.88
N ILE A 35 21.84 -5.52 39.37
CA ILE A 35 20.72 -4.95 38.61
C ILE A 35 21.32 -4.12 37.47
N HIS A 36 21.53 -4.77 36.32
CA HIS A 36 21.80 -4.03 35.09
C HIS A 36 20.51 -3.34 34.66
N LYS A 37 20.37 -2.07 35.05
CA LYS A 37 19.43 -1.14 34.41
C LYS A 37 19.90 -0.98 32.96
N LEU A 38 19.15 -1.54 32.01
CA LEU A 38 19.41 -1.36 30.58
C LEU A 38 19.11 0.10 30.23
N GLU A 39 20.12 0.96 30.26
CA GLU A 39 19.96 2.41 30.05
C GLU A 39 19.71 2.80 28.59
N SER A 40 19.82 1.88 27.63
CA SER A 40 19.28 2.10 26.29
C SER A 40 19.14 0.77 25.55
N MET A 41 17.91 0.35 25.26
CA MET A 41 17.69 -0.43 24.04
C MET A 41 17.31 0.57 22.97
N ASP A 42 18.11 0.63 21.91
CA ASP A 42 17.81 1.36 20.69
C ASP A 42 16.47 0.86 20.11
N VAL A 43 15.37 1.54 20.45
CA VAL A 43 14.00 1.19 20.06
C VAL A 43 13.73 1.71 18.65
N ARG A 44 14.31 1.07 17.63
CA ARG A 44 13.92 1.35 16.24
C ARG A 44 12.53 0.75 15.94
N GLY A 45 11.62 1.62 15.47
CA GLY A 45 10.42 1.36 14.65
C GLY A 45 9.57 0.10 14.83
N GLY A 46 8.81 -0.02 15.93
CA GLY A 46 7.46 -0.62 15.93
C GLY A 46 6.71 -0.49 17.27
N ILE A 47 5.50 -1.03 17.30
CA ILE A 47 4.60 -1.09 18.47
C ILE A 47 5.28 -1.84 19.62
N TYR A 48 5.41 -1.20 20.76
CA TYR A 48 5.90 -1.77 22.01
C TYR A 48 4.73 -2.00 22.96
N THR A 49 4.68 -3.21 23.52
CA THR A 49 3.69 -3.59 24.51
C THR A 49 4.37 -4.36 25.63
N LEU A 50 4.14 -3.92 26.86
CA LEU A 50 4.67 -4.53 28.08
C LEU A 50 3.53 -5.20 28.85
N TYR A 51 3.73 -6.47 29.18
CA TYR A 51 2.85 -7.26 30.02
C TYR A 51 3.53 -7.56 31.35
N ILE A 52 2.75 -7.50 32.43
CA ILE A 52 3.16 -8.06 33.72
C ILE A 52 2.73 -9.52 33.77
N ILE A 53 3.61 -10.34 34.35
CA ILE A 53 3.36 -11.74 34.68
C ILE A 53 3.11 -11.84 36.19
N ALA A 54 2.22 -12.75 36.62
CA ALA A 54 1.81 -12.90 38.03
C ALA A 54 2.97 -12.99 39.05
N ASP A 55 4.14 -13.51 38.66
CA ASP A 55 5.32 -13.68 39.53
C ASP A 55 6.30 -12.49 39.49
N ASN A 56 5.82 -11.26 39.27
CA ASN A 56 6.66 -10.05 39.10
C ASN A 56 7.60 -10.07 37.87
N GLY A 57 7.41 -11.01 36.95
CA GLY A 57 8.07 -11.03 35.65
C GLY A 57 7.47 -10.02 34.68
N TYR A 58 8.18 -9.74 33.59
CA TYR A 58 7.64 -8.92 32.51
C TYR A 58 7.92 -9.54 31.14
N MET A 59 6.94 -9.39 30.25
CA MET A 59 7.07 -9.72 28.84
C MET A 59 7.03 -8.45 28.03
N ASN A 60 8.08 -8.22 27.24
CA ASN A 60 8.17 -7.14 26.29
C ASN A 60 7.94 -7.69 24.88
N VAL A 61 6.92 -7.15 24.23
CA VAL A 61 6.58 -7.39 22.84
C VAL A 61 6.95 -6.16 22.05
N THR A 62 7.87 -6.31 21.10
CA THR A 62 8.27 -5.24 20.19
C THR A 62 8.02 -5.69 18.75
N TYR A 63 7.10 -5.04 18.06
CA TYR A 63 7.01 -5.14 16.62
C TYR A 63 8.31 -4.59 16.03
N LYS A 64 9.05 -5.37 15.24
CA LYS A 64 10.23 -4.87 14.55
C LYS A 64 9.85 -4.70 13.09
N SER A 65 9.79 -3.47 12.59
CA SER A 65 9.97 -3.28 11.15
C SER A 65 11.41 -3.71 10.84
N LEU A 66 11.54 -4.59 9.86
CA LEU A 66 12.78 -5.30 9.56
C LEU A 66 13.86 -4.31 9.15
N GLU A 67 15.08 -4.47 9.66
CA GLU A 67 16.23 -3.70 9.16
C GLU A 67 16.52 -3.98 7.66
N LYS A 68 15.89 -5.01 7.07
CA LYS A 68 16.02 -5.40 5.66
C LYS A 68 14.64 -5.62 5.04
N TYR A 69 14.42 -5.02 3.88
CA TYR A 69 13.18 -5.08 3.10
C TYR A 69 12.83 -6.48 2.55
N THR A 70 13.77 -7.42 2.57
CA THR A 70 13.61 -8.73 1.94
C THR A 70 12.76 -9.73 2.74
N GLU A 71 12.43 -9.44 3.99
CA GLU A 71 11.71 -10.39 4.85
C GLU A 71 10.23 -9.96 5.08
N PRO A 72 9.30 -10.90 5.30
CA PRO A 72 7.92 -10.56 5.67
C PRO A 72 7.83 -9.89 7.06
N PRO A 73 6.82 -9.02 7.31
CA PRO A 73 6.67 -8.34 8.60
C PRO A 73 6.72 -9.33 9.77
N SER A 74 7.44 -8.96 10.82
CA SER A 74 7.72 -9.83 11.96
C SER A 74 7.58 -9.10 13.28
N ILE A 75 7.49 -9.89 14.34
CA ILE A 75 7.34 -9.42 15.71
C ILE A 75 8.39 -10.10 16.58
N ASN A 76 9.08 -9.29 17.37
CA ASN A 76 10.03 -9.75 18.37
C ASN A 76 9.36 -9.80 19.74
N VAL A 77 9.54 -10.89 20.45
CA VAL A 77 9.06 -11.07 21.81
C VAL A 77 10.24 -11.42 22.68
N SER A 78 10.32 -10.75 23.82
CA SER A 78 11.29 -11.01 24.88
C SER A 78 10.56 -11.20 26.20
N ILE A 79 10.97 -12.19 26.96
CA ILE A 79 10.34 -12.58 28.22
C ILE A 79 11.41 -12.60 29.28
N ASN A 80 11.19 -11.87 30.37
CA ASN A 80 12.05 -11.90 31.54
C ASN A 80 11.25 -12.38 32.75
N ILE A 81 11.60 -13.55 33.25
CA ILE A 81 10.99 -14.16 34.44
C ILE A 81 12.13 -14.48 35.40
N ASN A 82 12.12 -13.88 36.58
CA ASN A 82 13.10 -14.13 37.65
C ASN A 82 14.57 -14.00 37.19
N GLY A 83 14.86 -13.05 36.30
CA GLY A 83 16.22 -12.80 35.79
C GLY A 83 16.62 -13.64 34.57
N LEU A 84 15.84 -14.65 34.20
CA LEU A 84 16.03 -15.43 32.97
C LEU A 84 15.38 -14.70 31.79
N LYS A 85 16.19 -14.33 30.81
CA LYS A 85 15.74 -13.70 29.58
C LYS A 85 15.65 -14.73 28.46
N LYS A 86 14.49 -14.84 27.83
CA LYS A 86 14.29 -15.57 26.57
C LYS A 86 13.76 -14.63 25.50
N TRP A 87 13.93 -14.99 24.23
CA TRP A 87 13.50 -14.17 23.10
C TRP A 87 13.13 -15.03 21.87
N ALA A 88 12.28 -14.50 21.00
CA ALA A 88 11.91 -15.10 19.72
C ALA A 88 11.34 -14.09 18.73
N VAL A 89 11.49 -14.37 17.44
CA VAL A 89 10.94 -13.57 16.34
C VAL A 89 10.00 -14.40 15.49
N TYR A 90 8.79 -13.88 15.24
CA TYR A 90 7.73 -14.56 14.51
C TYR A 90 7.33 -13.80 13.24
N SER A 91 7.08 -14.52 12.15
CA SER A 91 6.46 -13.96 10.94
C SER A 91 4.98 -13.69 11.19
N LEU A 92 4.52 -12.47 10.90
CA LEU A 92 3.11 -12.09 11.01
C LEU A 92 2.29 -12.58 9.81
N THR A 93 2.92 -12.63 8.65
CA THR A 93 2.30 -13.16 7.42
C THR A 93 2.07 -14.66 7.53
N ASN A 94 3.13 -15.41 7.85
CA ASN A 94 3.09 -16.87 7.81
C ASN A 94 2.68 -17.50 9.14
N ARG A 95 2.60 -16.70 10.22
CA ARG A 95 2.41 -17.17 11.59
C ARG A 95 3.37 -18.33 11.87
N LYS A 96 4.68 -18.06 11.88
CA LYS A 96 5.73 -19.06 12.16
C LYS A 96 6.88 -18.46 12.96
N LEU A 97 7.49 -19.25 13.84
CA LEU A 97 8.76 -18.90 14.48
C LEU A 97 9.85 -18.82 13.39
N LEU A 98 10.53 -17.68 13.31
CA LEU A 98 11.65 -17.47 12.40
C LEU A 98 12.97 -17.86 13.08
N TYR A 99 13.20 -17.41 14.31
CA TYR A 99 14.41 -17.68 15.10
C TYR A 99 14.20 -17.32 16.59
N GLY A 100 14.96 -17.93 17.51
CA GLY A 100 14.88 -17.62 18.94
C GLY A 100 15.18 -18.79 19.89
N GLU A 101 15.09 -18.52 21.18
CA GLU A 101 15.32 -19.46 22.29
C GLU A 101 14.06 -19.75 23.12
N ILE A 102 12.95 -19.08 22.79
CA ILE A 102 11.61 -19.49 23.24
C ILE A 102 11.17 -20.66 22.36
N GLN A 103 11.67 -21.86 22.67
CA GLN A 103 11.19 -23.11 22.07
C GLN A 103 9.76 -23.39 22.56
N ASP A 104 8.91 -23.90 21.67
CA ASP A 104 7.59 -24.45 22.00
C ASP A 104 6.63 -23.49 22.74
N TRP A 105 6.59 -22.23 22.32
CA TRP A 105 5.51 -21.32 22.70
C TRP A 105 4.18 -21.80 22.09
N LYS A 106 3.22 -22.23 22.91
CA LYS A 106 1.98 -22.88 22.44
C LYS A 106 0.81 -21.94 22.11
N ILE A 107 0.78 -20.74 22.68
CA ILE A 107 -0.35 -19.82 22.51
C ILE A 107 0.20 -18.45 22.23
N TYR A 108 0.15 -17.98 20.98
CA TYR A 108 0.59 -16.65 20.59
C TYR A 108 -0.59 -15.67 20.44
N PRO A 109 -1.10 -15.08 21.53
CA PRO A 109 -2.36 -14.38 21.52
C PRO A 109 -2.10 -12.88 21.55
N LEU A 110 -0.96 -12.40 21.05
CA LEU A 110 -0.57 -11.00 21.26
C LEU A 110 -1.40 -10.05 20.40
N TRP A 111 -1.84 -10.54 19.25
CA TRP A 111 -2.79 -9.87 18.36
C TRP A 111 -3.75 -10.86 17.73
N ILE A 112 -5.03 -10.54 17.79
CA ILE A 112 -6.07 -11.20 17.00
C ILE A 112 -6.40 -10.41 15.75
N PRO A 113 -6.92 -11.09 14.70
CA PRO A 113 -7.64 -10.40 13.65
C PRO A 113 -8.77 -9.55 14.24
N LYS A 114 -8.95 -8.37 13.67
CA LYS A 114 -10.17 -7.57 13.89
C LYS A 114 -11.30 -8.20 13.07
N CYS A 115 -12.53 -7.78 13.31
CA CYS A 115 -13.73 -8.33 12.65
C CYS A 115 -14.21 -9.70 13.10
N ILE A 116 -13.65 -10.27 14.16
CA ILE A 116 -14.15 -11.55 14.67
C ILE A 116 -15.57 -11.37 15.22
N LYS A 117 -16.49 -12.23 14.83
CA LYS A 117 -17.89 -12.25 15.24
C LYS A 117 -18.05 -13.16 16.45
N LEU A 118 -19.19 -13.02 17.14
CA LEU A 118 -19.58 -13.99 18.14
C LEU A 118 -19.63 -15.39 17.50
N ASN A 119 -19.02 -16.36 18.16
CA ASN A 119 -18.80 -17.74 17.73
C ASN A 119 -17.74 -17.96 16.65
N ASP A 120 -17.01 -16.94 16.19
CA ASP A 120 -15.89 -17.18 15.28
C ASP A 120 -14.83 -18.04 15.96
N GLU A 121 -14.28 -18.98 15.19
CA GLU A 121 -13.19 -19.85 15.61
C GLU A 121 -11.87 -19.29 15.13
N ILE A 122 -11.03 -18.89 16.07
CA ILE A 122 -9.77 -18.22 15.82
C ILE A 122 -8.63 -19.20 16.12
N PRO A 123 -7.84 -19.60 15.11
CA PRO A 123 -6.62 -20.34 15.38
C PRO A 123 -5.66 -19.41 16.11
N VAL A 124 -5.25 -19.81 17.31
CA VAL A 124 -4.13 -19.17 18.00
C VAL A 124 -2.88 -19.95 17.67
N TYR A 125 -1.82 -19.27 17.25
CA TYR A 125 -0.63 -19.96 16.71
C TYR A 125 0.00 -20.91 17.74
N ASN A 126 0.45 -22.07 17.23
CA ASN A 126 0.94 -23.24 17.97
C ASN A 126 -0.09 -23.92 18.89
N TYR A 127 -1.37 -23.60 18.70
CA TYR A 127 -2.48 -24.33 19.28
C TYR A 127 -3.03 -25.31 18.25
N GLU A 128 -3.23 -26.57 18.65
CA GLU A 128 -3.76 -27.63 17.77
C GLU A 128 -5.26 -27.42 17.44
N THR A 129 -5.92 -26.56 18.21
CA THR A 129 -7.35 -26.28 18.14
C THR A 129 -7.63 -24.78 17.97
N THR A 130 -8.90 -24.40 17.85
CA THR A 130 -9.33 -23.00 17.72
C THR A 130 -9.91 -22.48 19.03
N PHE A 131 -9.64 -21.21 19.33
CA PHE A 131 -10.36 -20.50 20.38
C PHE A 131 -11.67 -19.97 19.81
N LYS A 132 -12.75 -20.15 20.54
CA LYS A 132 -14.05 -19.62 20.15
C LYS A 132 -14.26 -18.23 20.72
N CYS A 133 -14.68 -17.28 19.89
CA CYS A 133 -15.13 -15.98 20.36
C CYS A 133 -16.45 -16.14 21.12
N ILE A 134 -16.42 -15.96 22.43
CA ILE A 134 -17.58 -16.09 23.31
C ILE A 134 -18.20 -14.74 23.70
N VAL A 135 -17.45 -13.65 23.56
CA VAL A 135 -17.94 -12.28 23.76
C VAL A 135 -17.27 -11.37 22.74
N LYS A 136 -18.07 -10.53 22.07
CA LYS A 136 -17.61 -9.38 21.27
C LYS A 136 -18.48 -8.18 21.64
N ASN A 137 -17.88 -7.15 22.21
CA ASN A 137 -18.54 -5.86 22.45
C ASN A 137 -17.58 -4.71 22.14
N GLU A 138 -18.02 -3.48 22.39
CA GLU A 138 -17.23 -2.29 22.11
C GLU A 138 -15.92 -2.23 22.91
N THR A 139 -15.80 -2.88 24.06
CA THR A 139 -14.63 -2.72 24.94
C THR A 139 -13.74 -3.95 25.01
N THR A 140 -14.26 -5.13 24.65
CA THR A 140 -13.56 -6.41 24.82
C THR A 140 -13.97 -7.42 23.77
N ILE A 141 -12.99 -8.25 23.40
CA ILE A 141 -13.23 -9.53 22.75
C ILE A 141 -12.68 -10.64 23.64
N ILE A 142 -13.52 -11.63 23.96
CA ILE A 142 -13.12 -12.77 24.79
C ILE A 142 -13.13 -14.03 23.93
N LEU A 143 -11.94 -14.61 23.79
CA LEU A 143 -11.71 -15.90 23.18
C LEU A 143 -11.59 -16.96 24.28
N SER A 144 -12.20 -18.13 24.07
CA SER A 144 -12.19 -19.23 25.05
C SER A 144 -11.90 -20.57 24.39
N HIS A 145 -11.10 -21.39 25.07
CA HIS A 145 -10.88 -22.80 24.74
C HIS A 145 -10.57 -23.60 26.01
N GLU A 146 -11.27 -24.72 26.25
CA GLU A 146 -11.03 -25.63 27.39
C GLU A 146 -10.79 -24.94 28.75
N GLY A 147 -11.52 -23.86 29.03
CA GLY A 147 -11.41 -23.07 30.26
C GLY A 147 -10.35 -21.96 30.25
N GLU A 148 -9.46 -21.92 29.27
CA GLU A 148 -8.53 -20.80 29.04
C GLU A 148 -9.26 -19.62 28.39
N LYS A 149 -8.99 -18.41 28.87
CA LYS A 149 -9.58 -17.16 28.36
C LYS A 149 -8.51 -16.17 27.96
N LEU A 150 -8.70 -15.59 26.78
CA LEU A 150 -7.87 -14.52 26.24
C LEU A 150 -8.78 -13.31 25.96
N ILE A 151 -8.42 -12.17 26.53
CA ILE A 151 -9.17 -10.92 26.47
C ILE A 151 -8.37 -9.94 25.63
N TYR A 152 -9.01 -9.41 24.59
CA TYR A 152 -8.40 -8.51 23.63
C TYR A 152 -9.15 -7.20 23.57
N ASP A 153 -8.41 -6.15 23.24
CA ASP A 153 -8.98 -4.87 22.89
C ASP A 153 -9.56 -4.96 21.46
N PRO A 154 -10.88 -4.74 21.27
CA PRO A 154 -11.52 -4.91 19.97
C PRO A 154 -10.99 -3.93 18.93
N PHE A 155 -10.58 -2.74 19.37
CA PHE A 155 -10.11 -1.70 18.48
C PHE A 155 -8.74 -2.07 17.92
N THR A 156 -7.75 -2.34 18.78
CA THR A 156 -6.33 -2.62 18.46
C THR A 156 -6.07 -4.07 18.07
N GLY A 157 -6.91 -5.00 18.51
CA GLY A 157 -6.67 -6.44 18.48
C GLY A 157 -5.58 -6.91 19.46
N VAL A 158 -5.01 -6.01 20.29
CA VAL A 158 -3.93 -6.31 21.25
C VAL A 158 -4.50 -7.13 22.40
N LEU A 159 -3.73 -8.10 22.90
CA LEU A 159 -4.07 -8.79 24.16
C LEU A 159 -4.10 -7.80 25.31
N ILE A 160 -5.22 -7.72 26.03
CA ILE A 160 -5.33 -7.00 27.29
C ILE A 160 -4.92 -7.93 28.43
N GLU A 161 -5.43 -9.15 28.44
CA GLU A 161 -5.23 -10.11 29.53
C GLU A 161 -5.43 -11.53 29.03
N GLY A 162 -4.67 -12.50 29.55
CA GLY A 162 -4.91 -13.91 29.22
C GLY A 162 -3.83 -14.87 29.69
N GLU A 163 -4.13 -16.16 29.63
CA GLU A 163 -3.19 -17.25 29.92
C GLU A 163 -2.38 -17.64 28.68
N ILE A 164 -1.05 -17.68 28.79
CA ILE A 164 -0.18 -18.29 27.79
C ILE A 164 0.55 -19.49 28.38
N ARG A 165 0.93 -20.45 27.52
CA ARG A 165 1.79 -21.58 27.91
C ARG A 165 3.16 -21.45 27.27
N LEU A 166 4.19 -21.52 28.11
CA LEU A 166 5.59 -21.57 27.69
C LEU A 166 6.25 -22.83 28.23
N ASP A 167 6.85 -23.61 27.34
CA ASP A 167 7.54 -24.82 27.74
C ASP A 167 8.74 -24.48 28.65
N GLY A 168 8.85 -25.24 29.75
CA GLY A 168 9.78 -24.99 30.86
C GLY A 168 9.30 -23.97 31.91
N TYR A 169 8.21 -23.25 31.69
CA TYR A 169 7.61 -22.33 32.68
C TYR A 169 6.14 -22.62 33.01
N GLY A 170 5.46 -23.42 32.19
CA GLY A 170 4.04 -23.74 32.40
C GLY A 170 3.12 -22.60 31.96
N LYS A 171 2.04 -22.38 32.72
CA LYS A 171 1.05 -21.34 32.46
C LYS A 171 1.49 -20.00 33.05
N LEU A 172 1.43 -18.95 32.26
CA LEU A 172 1.68 -17.57 32.69
C LEU A 172 0.44 -16.71 32.44
N GLN A 173 -0.04 -16.05 33.48
CA GLN A 173 -1.06 -15.01 33.34
C GLN A 173 -0.39 -13.71 32.88
N LEU A 174 -0.87 -13.15 31.77
CA LEU A 174 -0.43 -11.87 31.26
C LEU A 174 -1.49 -10.82 31.51
N LYS A 175 -1.05 -9.62 31.90
CA LYS A 175 -1.88 -8.41 31.89
C LYS A 175 -1.13 -7.25 31.28
N LEU A 176 -1.77 -6.59 30.32
CA LEU A 176 -1.25 -5.40 29.67
C LEU A 176 -0.97 -4.33 30.72
N ASN A 177 0.27 -3.86 30.78
CA ASN A 177 0.72 -2.84 31.72
C ASN A 177 0.96 -1.51 31.02
N LYS A 178 1.67 -1.51 29.89
CA LYS A 178 2.02 -0.28 29.18
C LYS A 178 2.16 -0.53 27.68
N THR A 179 1.81 0.47 26.89
CA THR A 179 2.13 0.53 25.46
C THR A 179 2.75 1.87 25.09
N ASN A 180 3.53 1.89 24.00
CA ASN A 180 3.93 3.14 23.35
C ASN A 180 2.93 3.59 22.26
N MET A 181 1.82 2.86 22.07
CA MET A 181 0.79 3.26 21.10
C MET A 181 -0.05 4.40 21.65
N LYS A 182 -0.38 5.36 20.78
CA LYS A 182 -1.45 6.32 21.06
C LYS A 182 -2.71 5.76 20.43
N ILE A 183 -3.70 5.41 21.25
CA ILE A 183 -5.00 4.94 20.79
C ILE A 183 -5.81 6.16 20.33
N ARG A 184 -6.16 6.24 19.05
CA ARG A 184 -7.01 7.30 18.47
C ARG A 184 -8.45 6.84 18.24
N ARG A 185 -8.96 6.00 19.14
CA ARG A 185 -10.25 5.34 19.00
C ARG A 185 -11.39 6.33 18.78
N GLU A 186 -11.50 7.35 19.62
CA GLU A 186 -12.57 8.36 19.50
C GLU A 186 -12.60 9.01 18.11
N TYR A 187 -11.44 9.37 17.54
CA TYR A 187 -11.41 9.93 16.18
C TYR A 187 -11.88 8.95 15.11
N PHE A 188 -11.59 7.66 15.26
CA PHE A 188 -12.06 6.64 14.31
C PHE A 188 -13.53 6.27 14.53
N ASP A 189 -14.01 6.32 15.77
CA ASP A 189 -15.41 6.04 16.08
C ASP A 189 -16.30 7.21 15.62
N ASP A 190 -15.84 8.46 15.78
CA ASP A 190 -16.64 9.65 15.49
C ASP A 190 -16.45 10.21 14.08
N LEU A 191 -15.21 10.20 13.56
CA LEU A 191 -14.85 11.01 12.37
C LEU A 191 -14.35 10.17 11.19
N TYR A 192 -13.55 9.14 11.45
CA TYR A 192 -12.83 8.38 10.43
C TYR A 192 -13.35 6.95 10.26
N PHE A 193 -12.71 6.19 9.39
CA PHE A 193 -13.02 4.78 9.20
C PHE A 193 -11.77 3.96 9.32
N ASP A 194 -11.94 2.87 10.04
CA ASP A 194 -11.01 1.79 9.96
C ASP A 194 -11.38 0.75 8.93
N TRP A 195 -10.53 -0.25 8.72
CA TRP A 195 -10.81 -1.24 7.69
C TRP A 195 -12.09 -2.04 7.99
N GLU A 196 -12.35 -2.40 9.27
CA GLU A 196 -13.56 -3.14 9.67
C GLU A 196 -14.83 -2.31 9.42
N THR A 197 -14.88 -1.11 9.99
CA THR A 197 -15.98 -0.15 9.91
C THR A 197 -16.24 0.24 8.47
N LEU A 198 -15.19 0.54 7.70
CA LEU A 198 -15.32 0.79 6.26
C LEU A 198 -15.93 -0.43 5.57
N THR A 199 -15.42 -1.64 5.81
CA THR A 199 -15.93 -2.87 5.19
C THR A 199 -17.42 -3.05 5.50
N LEU A 200 -17.82 -2.97 6.76
CA LEU A 200 -19.20 -3.12 7.19
C LEU A 200 -20.12 -2.06 6.56
N ASN A 201 -19.66 -0.81 6.50
CA ASN A 201 -20.40 0.28 5.87
C ASN A 201 -20.56 0.08 4.36
N LEU A 202 -19.50 -0.37 3.67
CA LEU A 202 -19.56 -0.67 2.23
C LEU A 202 -20.51 -1.84 1.93
N MET A 203 -20.48 -2.91 2.72
CA MET A 203 -21.41 -4.03 2.57
C MET A 203 -22.87 -3.60 2.83
N LYS A 204 -23.09 -2.68 3.77
CA LYS A 204 -24.41 -2.08 4.01
C LYS A 204 -24.87 -1.25 2.81
N LEU A 205 -24.01 -0.39 2.27
CA LEU A 205 -24.32 0.41 1.09
C LEU A 205 -24.61 -0.47 -0.13
N GLU A 206 -23.82 -1.54 -0.36
CA GLU A 206 -24.08 -2.47 -1.47
C GLU A 206 -25.46 -3.11 -1.34
N LYS A 207 -25.85 -3.53 -0.13
CA LYS A 207 -27.17 -4.09 0.12
C LYS A 207 -28.29 -3.09 -0.12
N GLU A 208 -28.11 -1.85 0.31
CA GLU A 208 -29.11 -0.78 0.17
C GLU A 208 -29.28 -0.33 -1.29
N TYR A 209 -28.17 -0.28 -2.04
CA TYR A 209 -28.12 0.18 -3.42
C TYR A 209 -27.79 -0.95 -4.41
N ALA A 210 -28.30 -2.17 -4.18
CA ALA A 210 -27.86 -3.39 -4.89
C ALA A 210 -27.99 -3.37 -6.42
N ASN A 211 -28.87 -2.52 -6.97
CA ASN A 211 -29.03 -2.35 -8.43
C ASN A 211 -28.10 -1.29 -9.04
N ILE A 212 -27.39 -0.51 -8.20
CA ILE A 212 -26.60 0.66 -8.59
C ILE A 212 -25.13 0.45 -8.23
N LEU A 213 -24.86 -0.01 -7.01
CA LEU A 213 -23.53 -0.20 -6.45
C LEU A 213 -23.11 -1.66 -6.52
N LYS A 214 -21.87 -1.90 -6.97
CA LYS A 214 -21.16 -3.17 -6.77
C LYS A 214 -19.92 -2.93 -5.90
N VAL A 215 -19.74 -3.73 -4.86
CA VAL A 215 -18.54 -3.73 -4.02
C VAL A 215 -17.80 -5.04 -4.21
N TYR A 216 -16.51 -4.98 -4.52
CA TYR A 216 -15.69 -6.16 -4.70
C TYR A 216 -14.23 -5.90 -4.34
N SER A 217 -13.49 -6.95 -4.01
CA SER A 217 -12.06 -6.85 -3.77
C SER A 217 -11.27 -6.86 -5.08
N ILE A 218 -10.28 -5.96 -5.21
CA ILE A 218 -9.34 -5.94 -6.34
C ILE A 218 -8.02 -6.66 -6.03
N GLY A 219 -7.86 -7.14 -4.80
CA GLY A 219 -6.63 -7.75 -4.32
C GLY A 219 -6.54 -7.67 -2.80
N LYS A 220 -5.42 -8.14 -2.25
CA LYS A 220 -5.15 -8.12 -0.82
C LYS A 220 -3.91 -7.29 -0.52
N SER A 221 -3.90 -6.64 0.64
CA SER A 221 -2.70 -6.00 1.19
C SER A 221 -1.63 -7.00 1.60
N VAL A 222 -0.45 -6.51 2.00
CA VAL A 222 0.65 -7.33 2.55
C VAL A 222 0.19 -8.23 3.70
N LEU A 223 -0.68 -7.74 4.59
CA LEU A 223 -1.23 -8.50 5.71
C LEU A 223 -2.55 -9.22 5.38
N GLY A 224 -2.95 -9.27 4.11
CA GLY A 224 -4.07 -10.07 3.64
C GLY A 224 -5.45 -9.43 3.75
N ARG A 225 -5.53 -8.11 4.00
CA ARG A 225 -6.81 -7.37 4.04
C ARG A 225 -7.32 -7.11 2.63
N GLU A 226 -8.62 -7.26 2.41
CA GLU A 226 -9.23 -6.97 1.11
C GLU A 226 -9.10 -5.49 0.77
N ILE A 227 -8.74 -5.19 -0.48
CA ILE A 227 -8.71 -3.84 -1.03
C ILE A 227 -10.04 -3.62 -1.76
N TRP A 228 -10.96 -2.94 -1.10
CA TRP A 228 -12.33 -2.77 -1.60
C TRP A 228 -12.42 -1.73 -2.72
N CYS A 229 -13.11 -2.11 -3.79
CA CYS A 229 -13.44 -1.30 -4.94
C CYS A 229 -14.97 -1.17 -5.03
N CYS A 230 -15.44 0.07 -5.10
CA CYS A 230 -16.84 0.44 -5.22
C CYS A 230 -17.09 0.94 -6.64
N GLU A 231 -17.98 0.28 -7.38
CA GLU A 231 -18.25 0.59 -8.78
C GLU A 231 -19.72 0.96 -8.98
N ILE A 232 -19.94 2.17 -9.48
CA ILE A 232 -21.25 2.65 -9.96
C ILE A 232 -21.16 2.74 -11.47
N LYS A 233 -21.81 1.79 -12.15
CA LYS A 233 -21.74 1.65 -13.60
C LYS A 233 -22.49 2.77 -14.32
N ALA A 234 -22.00 3.11 -15.50
CA ALA A 234 -22.75 3.94 -16.45
C ALA A 234 -24.14 3.32 -16.70
N SER A 235 -25.19 4.14 -16.66
CA SER A 235 -26.58 3.67 -16.78
C SER A 235 -26.99 3.36 -18.23
N GLU A 236 -26.35 3.96 -19.23
CA GLU A 236 -26.66 3.76 -20.64
C GLU A 236 -25.53 2.99 -21.35
N SER A 237 -24.35 3.59 -21.51
CA SER A 237 -23.21 2.99 -22.21
C SER A 237 -21.88 3.49 -21.65
N GLU A 238 -20.89 2.62 -21.43
CA GLU A 238 -19.61 3.03 -20.81
C GLU A 238 -18.61 3.57 -21.85
N ASP A 239 -18.44 4.90 -21.91
CA ASP A 239 -17.42 5.55 -22.72
C ASP A 239 -16.04 5.57 -22.06
N GLY A 240 -16.00 5.42 -20.74
CA GLY A 240 -14.79 5.44 -19.93
C GLY A 240 -15.11 5.40 -18.44
N VAL A 241 -14.04 5.31 -17.65
CA VAL A 241 -14.10 5.21 -16.19
C VAL A 241 -13.38 6.40 -15.55
N VAL A 242 -14.03 7.01 -14.57
CA VAL A 242 -13.38 7.93 -13.61
C VAL A 242 -13.04 7.11 -12.37
N LEU A 243 -11.77 7.12 -11.98
CA LEU A 243 -11.26 6.41 -10.80
C LEU A 243 -10.85 7.41 -9.73
N ILE A 244 -11.28 7.20 -8.50
CA ILE A 244 -10.85 7.94 -7.32
C ILE A 244 -10.29 6.94 -6.31
N ASP A 245 -9.12 7.22 -5.74
CA ASP A 245 -8.67 6.49 -4.56
C ASP A 245 -8.30 7.41 -3.40
N GLY A 246 -8.40 6.84 -2.20
CA GLY A 246 -7.97 7.43 -0.94
C GLY A 246 -7.18 6.42 -0.10
N GLY A 247 -6.47 6.95 0.90
CA GLY A 247 -5.72 6.12 1.85
C GLY A 247 -4.57 5.34 1.21
N MET A 248 -3.94 5.88 0.15
CA MET A 248 -2.69 5.33 -0.39
C MET A 248 -1.54 5.48 0.62
N HIS A 249 -1.48 6.64 1.28
CA HIS A 249 -0.74 6.78 2.53
C HIS A 249 -1.70 6.50 3.69
N GLY A 250 -1.35 5.54 4.55
CA GLY A 250 -2.23 5.14 5.64
C GLY A 250 -2.43 6.23 6.71
N SER A 251 -1.51 7.18 6.81
CA SER A 251 -1.57 8.32 7.73
C SER A 251 -2.61 9.37 7.35
N GLU A 252 -3.16 9.32 6.14
CA GLU A 252 -4.00 10.34 5.53
C GLU A 252 -5.46 9.87 5.47
N VAL A 253 -6.02 9.55 6.65
CA VAL A 253 -7.37 8.96 6.80
C VAL A 253 -8.50 9.90 6.37
N ILE A 254 -8.24 11.21 6.27
CA ILE A 254 -9.14 12.16 5.62
C ILE A 254 -9.43 11.79 4.15
N GLY A 255 -8.45 11.24 3.42
CA GLY A 255 -8.67 10.75 2.06
C GLY A 255 -9.66 9.59 2.02
N VAL A 256 -9.62 8.69 3.01
CA VAL A 256 -10.57 7.57 3.15
C VAL A 256 -11.98 8.10 3.42
N LYS A 257 -12.11 9.02 4.38
CA LYS A 257 -13.39 9.64 4.73
C LYS A 257 -14.01 10.36 3.53
N VAL A 258 -13.22 11.17 2.83
CA VAL A 258 -13.69 11.89 1.63
C VAL A 258 -14.11 10.94 0.52
N ALA A 259 -13.32 9.90 0.22
CA ALA A 259 -13.69 8.91 -0.79
C ALA A 259 -15.01 8.20 -0.47
N TYR A 260 -15.20 7.77 0.79
CA TYR A 260 -16.45 7.17 1.24
C TYR A 260 -17.64 8.16 1.16
N SER A 261 -17.46 9.41 1.60
CA SER A 261 -18.53 10.41 1.54
C SER A 261 -18.92 10.79 0.11
N ILE A 262 -17.98 10.79 -0.83
CA ILE A 262 -18.30 10.94 -2.27
C ILE A 262 -19.21 9.79 -2.71
N LEU A 263 -18.84 8.54 -2.39
CA LEU A 263 -19.62 7.36 -2.73
C LEU A 263 -21.04 7.45 -2.18
N GLU A 264 -21.17 7.66 -0.88
CA GLU A 264 -22.46 7.75 -0.18
C GLU A 264 -23.37 8.82 -0.79
N ARG A 265 -22.81 10.01 -1.06
CA ARG A 265 -23.59 11.12 -1.61
C ARG A 265 -23.99 10.92 -3.08
N VAL A 266 -23.11 10.36 -3.90
CA VAL A 266 -23.45 9.99 -5.29
C VAL A 266 -24.60 8.98 -5.32
N LEU A 267 -24.62 8.03 -4.39
CA LEU A 267 -25.71 7.04 -4.28
C LEU A 267 -27.02 7.68 -3.81
N SER A 268 -26.97 8.54 -2.79
CA SER A 268 -28.17 9.21 -2.29
C SER A 268 -28.81 10.17 -3.30
N GLU A 269 -28.00 10.77 -4.17
CA GLU A 269 -28.43 11.73 -5.20
C GLU A 269 -28.45 11.10 -6.61
N TYR A 270 -28.45 9.76 -6.73
CA TYR A 270 -28.22 9.07 -8.01
C TYR A 270 -29.22 9.46 -9.10
N ASN A 271 -30.51 9.59 -8.76
CA ASN A 271 -31.56 9.91 -9.74
C ASN A 271 -31.44 11.36 -10.25
N GLU A 272 -31.13 12.30 -9.34
CA GLU A 272 -30.90 13.70 -9.64
C GLU A 272 -29.67 13.86 -10.54
N LEU A 273 -28.58 13.14 -10.22
CA LEU A 273 -27.36 13.11 -11.01
C LEU A 273 -27.61 12.57 -12.43
N GLN A 274 -28.40 11.51 -12.57
CA GLN A 274 -28.80 10.98 -13.88
C GLN A 274 -29.59 12.01 -14.72
N SER A 275 -30.43 12.82 -14.08
CA SER A 275 -31.22 13.86 -14.77
C SER A 275 -30.37 14.95 -15.42
N ILE A 276 -29.20 15.25 -14.87
CA ILE A 276 -28.23 16.21 -15.40
C ILE A 276 -27.09 15.57 -16.19
N GLY A 277 -27.20 14.26 -16.49
CA GLY A 277 -26.29 13.53 -17.36
C GLY A 277 -25.06 12.92 -16.70
N VAL A 278 -24.94 13.04 -15.36
CA VAL A 278 -23.88 12.37 -14.60
C VAL A 278 -24.14 10.87 -14.58
N LEU A 279 -23.07 10.06 -14.68
CA LEU A 279 -23.13 8.59 -14.71
C LEU A 279 -23.99 7.98 -15.83
N LYS A 280 -24.41 8.75 -16.84
CA LYS A 280 -25.04 8.20 -18.05
C LYS A 280 -24.07 7.41 -18.89
N ARG A 281 -22.90 8.01 -19.11
CA ARG A 281 -21.87 7.49 -20.04
C ARG A 281 -20.54 7.15 -19.39
N LEU A 282 -20.34 7.52 -18.13
CA LEU A 282 -19.11 7.24 -17.39
C LEU A 282 -19.41 6.38 -16.18
N THR A 283 -18.58 5.37 -15.96
CA THR A 283 -18.57 4.60 -14.72
C THR A 283 -17.69 5.31 -13.70
N LEU A 284 -18.15 5.37 -12.45
CA LEU A 284 -17.36 5.85 -11.32
C LEU A 284 -16.85 4.65 -10.53
N ILE A 285 -15.54 4.57 -10.38
CA ILE A 285 -14.88 3.63 -9.46
C ILE A 285 -14.26 4.42 -8.32
N ILE A 286 -14.51 3.98 -7.08
CA ILE A 286 -13.90 4.52 -5.87
C ILE A 286 -13.21 3.39 -5.11
N ILE A 287 -11.94 3.57 -4.76
CA ILE A 287 -11.19 2.71 -3.84
C ILE A 287 -10.96 3.53 -2.57
N PRO A 288 -11.82 3.41 -1.54
CA PRO A 288 -11.74 4.31 -0.39
C PRO A 288 -10.46 4.14 0.43
N MET A 289 -9.88 2.94 0.45
CA MET A 289 -8.71 2.60 1.26
C MET A 289 -7.78 1.66 0.49
N LEU A 290 -6.78 2.24 -0.20
CA LEU A 290 -5.81 1.44 -0.96
C LEU A 290 -4.76 0.76 -0.07
N ASN A 291 -4.33 1.41 1.00
CA ASN A 291 -3.36 0.88 1.98
C ASN A 291 -4.05 0.59 3.32
N PRO A 292 -4.84 -0.49 3.43
CA PRO A 292 -5.54 -0.82 4.67
C PRO A 292 -4.58 -1.15 5.81
N ASP A 293 -3.38 -1.65 5.51
CA ASP A 293 -2.38 -1.96 6.54
C ASP A 293 -1.83 -0.69 7.19
N GLY A 294 -1.48 0.32 6.41
CA GLY A 294 -1.02 1.61 6.91
C GLY A 294 -2.11 2.37 7.67
N VAL A 295 -3.37 2.34 7.20
CA VAL A 295 -4.49 2.97 7.93
C VAL A 295 -4.67 2.33 9.30
N GLU A 296 -4.65 1.01 9.37
CA GLU A 296 -4.72 0.30 10.64
C GLU A 296 -3.54 0.65 11.55
N MET A 297 -2.32 0.76 11.01
CA MET A 297 -1.16 1.18 11.79
C MET A 297 -1.25 2.63 12.28
N SER A 298 -1.88 3.53 11.52
CA SER A 298 -2.01 4.95 11.87
C SER A 298 -2.89 5.21 13.09
N LYS A 299 -3.84 4.32 13.37
CA LYS A 299 -4.64 4.37 14.60
C LYS A 299 -3.84 4.27 15.89
N TYR A 300 -2.72 3.56 15.83
CA TYR A 300 -1.93 3.14 16.99
C TYR A 300 -0.57 3.81 17.05
N SER A 301 -0.07 4.25 15.90
CA SER A 301 1.30 4.74 15.81
C SER A 301 1.50 5.96 16.71
N PRO A 302 2.52 5.96 17.57
CA PRO A 302 2.78 7.08 18.46
C PRO A 302 3.00 8.37 17.67
N PRO A 303 2.57 9.52 18.22
CA PRO A 303 2.75 10.82 17.58
C PRO A 303 4.23 11.22 17.46
N THR A 304 5.07 10.73 18.38
CA THR A 304 6.50 11.07 18.46
C THR A 304 7.35 9.84 18.79
N PRO A 305 8.64 9.83 18.38
CA PRO A 305 9.25 10.74 17.43
C PRO A 305 8.66 10.61 16.01
N SER A 306 8.70 11.67 15.21
CA SER A 306 8.08 11.74 13.88
C SER A 306 8.57 10.66 12.89
N ILE A 307 9.73 10.04 13.14
CA ILE A 307 10.20 8.85 12.40
C ILE A 307 9.18 7.70 12.42
N ARG A 308 8.28 7.65 13.42
CA ARG A 308 7.19 6.66 13.53
C ARG A 308 6.01 6.94 12.60
N LEU A 309 5.98 8.10 11.93
CA LEU A 309 5.07 8.36 10.82
C LEU A 309 5.21 7.30 9.72
N LYS A 310 6.43 6.80 9.48
CA LYS A 310 6.67 5.76 8.47
C LYS A 310 5.74 4.57 8.67
N ASP A 311 5.56 4.13 9.91
CA ASP A 311 4.80 2.94 10.28
C ASP A 311 3.31 3.05 9.90
N GLY A 312 2.74 4.26 9.96
CA GLY A 312 1.36 4.54 9.55
C GLY A 312 1.21 4.99 8.09
N ARG A 313 2.21 5.68 7.55
CA ARG A 313 2.19 6.20 6.18
C ARG A 313 2.36 5.10 5.13
N CYS A 314 3.34 4.23 5.33
CA CYS A 314 3.72 3.17 4.38
C CYS A 314 2.81 1.95 4.50
N ASN A 315 2.93 0.97 3.59
CA ASN A 315 2.28 -0.34 3.77
C ASN A 315 3.04 -1.19 4.81
N ALA A 316 2.61 -2.44 5.05
CA ALA A 316 3.24 -3.29 6.07
C ALA A 316 4.68 -3.73 5.75
N ASN A 317 5.13 -3.62 4.49
CA ASN A 317 6.55 -3.78 4.11
C ASN A 317 7.37 -2.50 4.35
N GLY A 318 6.74 -1.40 4.76
CA GLY A 318 7.38 -0.11 4.98
C GLY A 318 7.68 0.66 3.70
N VAL A 319 7.00 0.35 2.59
CA VAL A 319 7.11 1.06 1.31
C VAL A 319 6.08 2.17 1.21
N ASP A 320 6.53 3.34 0.74
CA ASP A 320 5.63 4.39 0.27
C ASP A 320 5.06 3.96 -1.10
N LEU A 321 3.78 3.59 -1.11
CA LEU A 321 3.10 3.13 -2.33
C LEU A 321 3.16 4.17 -3.46
N ASN A 322 3.17 5.46 -3.12
CA ASN A 322 3.26 6.55 -4.09
C ASN A 322 4.71 6.86 -4.52
N ARG A 323 5.64 5.93 -4.28
CA ARG A 323 7.01 5.89 -4.83
C ARG A 323 7.31 4.58 -5.56
N ASN A 324 6.36 3.64 -5.59
CA ASN A 324 6.59 2.29 -6.07
C ASN A 324 6.14 2.04 -7.52
N PHE A 325 5.45 2.97 -8.19
CA PHE A 325 5.01 2.77 -9.58
C PHE A 325 6.17 2.81 -10.58
N ASN A 326 6.07 2.08 -11.70
CA ASN A 326 7.12 2.04 -12.71
C ASN A 326 7.08 3.26 -13.65
N TYR A 327 7.33 4.45 -13.10
CA TYR A 327 7.54 5.69 -13.84
C TYR A 327 8.67 6.47 -13.19
N GLU A 328 9.84 6.53 -13.84
CA GLU A 328 11.05 7.15 -13.27
C GLU A 328 11.36 6.65 -11.84
N TRP A 329 11.04 5.38 -11.55
CA TRP A 329 11.05 4.81 -10.20
C TRP A 329 12.39 4.98 -9.49
N SER A 330 13.50 4.79 -10.21
CA SER A 330 14.86 4.94 -9.68
C SER A 330 15.20 6.39 -9.27
N ALA A 331 14.47 7.39 -9.78
CA ALA A 331 14.59 8.79 -9.41
C ALA A 331 13.61 9.20 -8.30
N GLY A 332 12.63 8.36 -7.95
CA GLY A 332 11.61 8.67 -6.95
C GLY A 332 11.98 8.24 -5.53
N GLY A 333 11.58 9.03 -4.54
CA GLY A 333 11.69 8.64 -3.13
C GLY A 333 13.13 8.35 -2.69
N SER A 334 13.28 7.39 -1.77
CA SER A 334 14.57 7.00 -1.19
C SER A 334 14.79 5.50 -1.33
N PRO A 335 16.04 5.03 -1.57
CA PRO A 335 16.38 3.61 -1.45
C PRO A 335 16.62 3.17 0.01
N LEU A 336 16.64 4.11 0.96
CA LEU A 336 16.88 3.79 2.37
C LEU A 336 15.60 3.32 3.02
N TYR A 337 15.60 2.09 3.54
CA TYR A 337 14.43 1.51 4.20
C TYR A 337 13.86 2.41 5.29
N ASN A 338 14.69 3.07 6.11
CA ASN A 338 14.21 3.92 7.20
C ASN A 338 13.50 5.22 6.74
N SER A 339 13.48 5.52 5.45
CA SER A 339 12.83 6.71 4.92
C SER A 339 11.30 6.57 4.85
N THR A 340 10.58 7.65 5.14
CA THR A 340 9.12 7.74 4.94
C THR A 340 8.69 7.77 3.47
N VAL A 341 9.66 7.92 2.56
CA VAL A 341 9.47 7.87 1.10
C VAL A 341 10.27 6.72 0.49
N TYR A 342 10.48 5.64 1.25
CA TYR A 342 11.18 4.46 0.76
C TYR A 342 10.41 3.82 -0.41
N ARG A 343 11.09 3.66 -1.56
CA ARG A 343 10.45 3.30 -2.85
C ARG A 343 10.25 1.80 -3.11
N GLY A 344 10.72 0.94 -2.20
CA GLY A 344 10.86 -0.51 -2.43
C GLY A 344 12.20 -0.87 -3.09
N GLU A 345 12.47 -2.17 -3.26
CA GLU A 345 13.69 -2.64 -3.97
C GLU A 345 13.53 -2.65 -5.48
N VAL A 346 12.30 -2.79 -5.98
CA VAL A 346 11.96 -2.76 -7.40
C VAL A 346 10.62 -2.05 -7.60
N ALA A 347 10.40 -1.51 -8.79
CA ALA A 347 9.11 -0.95 -9.14
C ALA A 347 8.01 -2.01 -9.13
N GLU A 348 6.82 -1.60 -8.69
CA GLU A 348 5.58 -2.39 -8.67
C GLU A 348 5.76 -3.69 -7.87
N SER A 349 6.54 -3.63 -6.79
CA SER A 349 6.78 -4.75 -5.87
C SER A 349 5.56 -5.03 -4.98
N GLU A 350 4.88 -3.97 -4.55
CA GLU A 350 3.85 -4.06 -3.50
C GLU A 350 2.52 -4.58 -4.03
N PRO A 351 1.82 -5.46 -3.28
CA PRO A 351 0.57 -6.05 -3.73
C PRO A 351 -0.54 -5.02 -3.92
N GLU A 352 -0.57 -3.94 -3.12
CA GLU A 352 -1.52 -2.84 -3.26
C GLU A 352 -1.33 -2.09 -4.59
N VAL A 353 -0.07 -1.84 -4.96
CA VAL A 353 0.30 -1.15 -6.22
C VAL A 353 -0.05 -2.03 -7.42
N LYS A 354 0.24 -3.34 -7.34
CA LYS A 354 -0.15 -4.31 -8.37
C LYS A 354 -1.66 -4.35 -8.56
N ALA A 355 -2.44 -4.40 -7.47
CA ALA A 355 -3.91 -4.43 -7.53
C ALA A 355 -4.47 -3.18 -8.23
N LEU A 356 -3.99 -1.98 -7.88
CA LEU A 356 -4.42 -0.73 -8.52
C LEU A 356 -4.04 -0.69 -10.00
N LYS A 357 -2.77 -1.04 -10.32
CA LYS A 357 -2.29 -1.12 -11.70
C LYS A 357 -3.13 -2.07 -12.53
N ASP A 358 -3.38 -3.28 -12.04
CA ASP A 358 -4.13 -4.31 -12.75
C ASP A 358 -5.57 -3.84 -13.04
N LEU A 359 -6.23 -3.22 -12.07
CA LEU A 359 -7.55 -2.61 -12.28
C LEU A 359 -7.47 -1.53 -13.36
N MET A 360 -6.50 -0.63 -13.23
CA MET A 360 -6.29 0.46 -14.17
C MET A 360 -6.03 -0.07 -15.59
N GLN A 361 -5.32 -1.18 -15.76
CA GLN A 361 -5.05 -1.78 -17.07
C GLN A 361 -6.25 -2.55 -17.64
N LYS A 362 -7.06 -3.20 -16.79
CA LYS A 362 -8.26 -3.96 -17.19
C LYS A 362 -9.45 -3.06 -17.54
N ARG A 363 -9.47 -1.82 -17.05
CA ARG A 363 -10.56 -0.86 -17.26
C ARG A 363 -10.11 0.34 -18.06
N LYS A 364 -11.04 0.91 -18.84
CA LYS A 364 -10.79 2.11 -19.65
C LYS A 364 -10.82 3.37 -18.77
N ILE A 365 -9.87 3.50 -17.86
CA ILE A 365 -9.73 4.71 -17.03
C ILE A 365 -9.35 5.89 -17.93
N ILE A 366 -10.18 6.94 -17.90
CA ILE A 366 -9.94 8.17 -18.66
C ILE A 366 -9.55 9.34 -17.76
N PHE A 367 -9.93 9.29 -16.49
CA PHE A 367 -9.58 10.28 -15.47
C PHE A 367 -9.30 9.60 -14.13
N TYR A 368 -8.25 10.02 -13.44
CA TYR A 368 -7.82 9.45 -12.16
C TYR A 368 -7.56 10.54 -11.12
N VAL A 369 -8.21 10.45 -9.96
CA VAL A 369 -8.00 11.34 -8.81
C VAL A 369 -7.38 10.54 -7.68
N ASN A 370 -6.24 11.01 -7.18
CA ASN A 370 -5.55 10.43 -6.05
C ASN A 370 -5.66 11.40 -4.85
N LEU A 371 -6.40 11.01 -3.82
CA LEU A 371 -6.66 11.85 -2.65
C LEU A 371 -5.52 11.68 -1.64
N HIS A 372 -4.93 12.80 -1.24
CA HIS A 372 -3.82 12.89 -0.30
C HIS A 372 -4.06 13.99 0.75
N SER A 373 -3.18 14.07 1.73
CA SER A 373 -3.07 15.23 2.61
C SER A 373 -1.63 15.48 3.08
N GLY A 374 -1.42 16.62 3.71
CA GLY A 374 -0.15 17.16 4.18
C GLY A 374 0.02 18.63 3.78
N VAL A 375 -0.67 19.04 2.71
CA VAL A 375 -0.80 20.42 2.23
C VAL A 375 -2.22 20.66 1.70
N ARG A 376 -2.55 21.89 1.27
CA ARG A 376 -3.83 22.24 0.65
C ARG A 376 -3.64 22.68 -0.80
N GLN A 377 -3.50 21.72 -1.70
CA GLN A 377 -3.07 21.95 -3.08
C GLN A 377 -3.75 20.99 -4.06
N ILE A 378 -3.90 21.42 -5.31
CA ILE A 378 -4.17 20.52 -6.44
C ILE A 378 -2.86 20.36 -7.20
N ILE A 379 -2.36 19.12 -7.26
CA ILE A 379 -1.10 18.83 -7.93
C ILE A 379 -1.39 18.20 -9.28
N ILE A 380 -0.97 18.88 -10.35
CA ILE A 380 -0.97 18.35 -11.71
C ILE A 380 0.34 17.58 -11.93
N PRO A 381 0.29 16.37 -12.52
CA PRO A 381 1.50 15.63 -12.85
C PRO A 381 2.43 16.40 -13.80
N ALA A 382 3.73 16.25 -13.51
CA ALA A 382 4.93 16.63 -14.25
C ALA A 382 5.57 17.98 -13.90
N TYR A 383 6.87 17.90 -13.59
CA TYR A 383 7.78 19.02 -13.39
C TYR A 383 8.33 19.58 -14.72
N GLN A 384 8.69 18.72 -15.69
CA GLN A 384 9.43 19.15 -16.90
C GLN A 384 8.76 18.88 -18.27
N VAL A 385 7.90 17.87 -18.44
CA VAL A 385 7.18 17.64 -19.71
C VAL A 385 5.79 17.03 -19.46
N ASN A 386 4.78 17.86 -19.18
CA ASN A 386 3.38 17.46 -19.34
C ASN A 386 2.88 17.98 -20.69
N PRO A 387 2.69 17.13 -21.71
CA PRO A 387 2.26 17.59 -23.03
C PRO A 387 0.79 18.05 -23.06
N TYR A 388 0.05 17.88 -21.96
CA TYR A 388 -1.38 18.14 -21.84
C TYR A 388 -1.71 19.34 -20.95
N LEU A 389 -0.74 20.20 -20.61
CA LEU A 389 -0.94 21.37 -19.74
C LEU A 389 -2.09 22.29 -20.19
N ASN A 390 -2.32 22.39 -21.50
CA ASN A 390 -3.44 23.15 -22.06
C ASN A 390 -4.81 22.56 -21.67
N VAL A 391 -4.93 21.23 -21.58
CA VAL A 391 -6.15 20.56 -21.11
C VAL A 391 -6.31 20.79 -19.61
N TYR A 392 -5.21 20.69 -18.85
CA TYR A 392 -5.21 20.93 -17.41
C TYR A 392 -5.60 22.35 -17.02
N ALA A 393 -5.31 23.37 -17.83
CA ALA A 393 -5.73 24.75 -17.54
C ALA A 393 -7.24 24.88 -17.29
N ASN A 394 -8.07 24.16 -18.07
CA ASN A 394 -9.53 24.13 -17.86
C ASN A 394 -9.90 23.36 -16.59
N ILE A 395 -9.31 22.17 -16.40
CA ILE A 395 -9.54 21.31 -15.23
C ILE A 395 -9.23 22.07 -13.93
N THR A 396 -8.04 22.66 -13.85
CA THR A 396 -7.57 23.30 -12.62
C THR A 396 -8.26 24.63 -12.34
N SER A 397 -8.76 25.33 -13.36
CA SER A 397 -9.62 26.50 -13.14
C SER A 397 -10.91 26.11 -12.42
N ILE A 398 -11.56 25.02 -12.83
CA ILE A 398 -12.78 24.53 -12.17
C ILE A 398 -12.46 24.08 -10.73
N LEU A 399 -11.40 23.30 -10.54
CA LEU A 399 -11.06 22.78 -9.22
C LEU A 399 -10.58 23.87 -8.26
N SER A 400 -9.79 24.84 -8.73
CA SER A 400 -9.36 25.96 -7.89
C SER A 400 -10.54 26.84 -7.47
N ASN A 401 -11.54 27.04 -8.33
CA ASN A 401 -12.76 27.75 -7.96
C ASN A 401 -13.60 27.03 -6.89
N ILE A 402 -13.56 25.69 -6.87
CA ILE A 402 -14.27 24.89 -5.86
C ILE A 402 -13.52 24.92 -4.53
N PHE A 403 -12.24 24.56 -4.54
CA PHE A 403 -11.48 24.36 -3.31
C PHE A 403 -10.86 25.66 -2.75
N GLY A 404 -10.59 26.64 -3.61
CA GLY A 404 -9.71 27.77 -3.27
C GLY A 404 -8.24 27.37 -3.10
N PHE A 405 -7.86 26.18 -3.57
CA PHE A 405 -6.50 25.65 -3.41
C PHE A 405 -5.55 26.16 -4.49
N GLU A 406 -4.27 26.27 -4.11
CA GLU A 406 -3.18 26.54 -5.04
C GLU A 406 -3.03 25.36 -6.03
N ILE A 407 -2.75 25.71 -7.29
CA ILE A 407 -2.43 24.74 -8.33
C ILE A 407 -0.92 24.63 -8.44
N VAL A 408 -0.39 23.44 -8.17
CA VAL A 408 1.04 23.16 -8.24
C VAL A 408 1.32 22.15 -9.34
N ARG A 409 2.46 22.31 -10.02
CA ARG A 409 2.98 21.32 -10.95
C ARG A 409 4.02 20.49 -10.21
N GLY A 410 3.75 19.20 -10.05
CA GLY A 410 4.58 18.31 -9.25
C GLY A 410 5.05 17.10 -10.07
N GLY A 411 6.33 16.77 -9.98
CA GLY A 411 6.84 15.48 -10.42
C GLY A 411 6.89 14.53 -9.24
N ILE A 412 5.97 13.56 -9.16
CA ILE A 412 6.10 12.43 -8.23
C ILE A 412 6.63 11.24 -9.01
N TYR A 413 7.95 11.14 -9.07
CA TYR A 413 8.62 9.94 -9.58
C TYR A 413 8.25 8.74 -8.73
N GLY A 414 7.97 7.61 -9.38
CA GLY A 414 7.38 6.44 -8.75
C GLY A 414 5.92 6.62 -8.32
N GLY A 415 5.26 7.72 -8.66
CA GLY A 415 3.90 8.03 -8.24
C GLY A 415 2.81 7.54 -9.19
N SER A 416 1.63 7.25 -8.63
CA SER A 416 0.48 6.68 -9.38
C SER A 416 -0.06 7.65 -10.43
N ALA A 417 -0.20 8.94 -10.09
CA ALA A 417 -0.77 9.94 -10.98
C ALA A 417 0.12 10.14 -12.22
N ASN A 418 1.43 10.24 -12.04
CA ASN A 418 2.40 10.33 -13.12
C ASN A 418 2.43 9.05 -13.99
N TRP A 419 2.42 7.88 -13.36
CA TRP A 419 2.36 6.59 -14.08
C TRP A 419 1.08 6.47 -14.92
N CYS A 420 -0.07 6.86 -14.37
CA CYS A 420 -1.37 6.80 -15.04
C CYS A 420 -1.43 7.72 -16.28
N LEU A 421 -0.78 8.88 -16.22
CA LEU A 421 -0.72 9.83 -17.33
C LEU A 421 0.30 9.42 -18.41
N MET A 422 1.47 8.92 -18.00
CA MET A 422 2.65 8.84 -18.88
C MET A 422 3.12 7.42 -19.21
N ALA A 423 2.89 6.43 -18.35
CA ALA A 423 3.50 5.09 -18.46
C ALA A 423 2.51 3.96 -18.78
N LYS A 424 1.21 4.14 -18.50
CA LYS A 424 0.17 3.09 -18.53
C LYS A 424 -0.14 2.47 -19.92
N GLY A 425 0.57 2.86 -20.98
CA GLY A 425 0.28 2.42 -22.37
C GLY A 425 -0.82 3.22 -23.06
N GLY A 426 -1.27 4.32 -22.45
CA GLY A 426 -2.18 5.31 -23.01
C GLY A 426 -2.55 6.35 -21.94
N PRO A 427 -2.66 7.66 -22.27
CA PRO A 427 -2.77 8.69 -21.24
C PRO A 427 -4.16 8.65 -20.59
N ALA A 428 -4.26 8.43 -19.29
CA ALA A 428 -5.45 8.85 -18.54
C ALA A 428 -5.11 10.18 -17.88
N LEU A 429 -6.00 11.17 -17.98
CA LEU A 429 -5.82 12.40 -17.23
C LEU A 429 -5.78 12.04 -15.74
N SER A 430 -4.88 12.66 -14.99
CA SER A 430 -4.77 12.40 -13.56
C SER A 430 -4.38 13.64 -12.77
N LEU A 431 -4.73 13.66 -11.49
CA LEU A 431 -4.30 14.71 -10.56
C LEU A 431 -4.29 14.18 -9.13
N ILE A 432 -3.63 14.93 -8.27
CA ILE A 432 -3.64 14.71 -6.83
C ILE A 432 -4.39 15.88 -6.17
N ILE A 433 -5.26 15.56 -5.22
CA ILE A 433 -5.91 16.54 -4.35
C ILE A 433 -5.34 16.37 -2.96
N GLU A 434 -4.52 17.32 -2.53
CA GLU A 434 -4.01 17.43 -1.16
C GLU A 434 -5.06 18.18 -0.33
N LEU A 435 -5.84 17.44 0.45
CA LEU A 435 -7.09 17.90 1.07
C LEU A 435 -6.88 18.83 2.27
N TYR A 436 -5.85 18.55 3.08
CA TYR A 436 -5.65 19.14 4.39
C TYR A 436 -4.17 19.24 4.73
N GLY A 437 -3.76 20.24 5.51
CA GLY A 437 -2.39 20.39 6.00
C GLY A 437 -1.85 21.81 5.83
N GLY A 438 -0.52 21.96 5.90
CA GLY A 438 0.17 23.26 5.73
C GLY A 438 0.73 23.93 6.99
N GLY A 439 0.66 23.28 8.17
CA GLY A 439 1.29 23.78 9.40
C GLY A 439 2.57 23.03 9.75
N THR A 440 3.75 23.61 9.51
CA THR A 440 5.06 22.97 9.76
C THR A 440 5.31 22.59 11.23
N ASN A 441 4.58 23.18 12.17
CA ASN A 441 4.73 22.92 13.61
C ASN A 441 4.00 21.65 14.10
N ALA A 442 3.02 21.12 13.35
CA ALA A 442 2.20 19.98 13.83
C ALA A 442 2.89 18.61 13.71
N LEU A 443 3.77 18.42 12.72
CA LEU A 443 4.51 17.16 12.51
C LEU A 443 5.39 16.74 13.70
N ASN A 444 5.88 17.71 14.46
CA ASN A 444 6.74 17.47 15.62
C ASN A 444 5.96 17.19 16.92
N VAL A 445 4.64 17.42 16.92
CA VAL A 445 3.77 17.23 18.09
C VAL A 445 2.96 15.95 17.94
N ASP A 446 2.22 15.83 16.83
CA ASP A 446 1.45 14.65 16.47
C ASP A 446 1.26 14.64 14.97
N TRP A 447 2.00 13.76 14.28
CA TRP A 447 1.92 13.64 12.83
C TRP A 447 0.49 13.38 12.35
N PHE A 448 -0.39 12.76 13.15
CA PHE A 448 -1.77 12.50 12.74
C PHE A 448 -2.55 13.80 12.54
N LEU A 449 -2.36 14.78 13.43
CA LEU A 449 -3.03 16.08 13.37
C LEU A 449 -2.52 16.95 12.20
N PHE A 450 -1.33 16.64 11.68
CA PHE A 450 -0.82 17.30 10.48
C PHE A 450 -1.58 16.86 9.23
N TYR A 451 -1.95 15.57 9.15
CA TYR A 451 -2.61 14.99 7.99
C TYR A 451 -4.14 15.02 8.07
N ASN A 452 -4.71 15.11 9.27
CA ASN A 452 -6.14 14.87 9.48
C ASN A 452 -6.75 15.95 10.39
N PRO A 453 -7.86 16.60 9.97
CA PRO A 453 -8.65 17.43 10.87
C PRO A 453 -9.23 16.59 12.01
N VAL A 454 -9.49 17.20 13.16
CA VAL A 454 -10.13 16.54 14.31
C VAL A 454 -11.44 17.20 14.71
N ASP A 455 -11.97 18.04 13.81
CA ASP A 455 -13.28 18.68 13.92
C ASP A 455 -14.14 18.31 12.71
N ASP A 456 -15.43 18.06 12.98
CA ASP A 456 -16.40 17.63 11.96
C ASP A 456 -16.71 18.73 10.94
N VAL A 457 -16.55 20.01 11.31
CA VAL A 457 -16.84 21.15 10.41
C VAL A 457 -15.89 21.16 9.22
N GLU A 458 -14.58 21.05 9.44
CA GLU A 458 -13.60 20.99 8.36
C GLU A 458 -13.76 19.71 7.53
N ILE A 459 -14.05 18.56 8.15
CA ILE A 459 -14.33 17.30 7.44
C ILE A 459 -15.54 17.45 6.51
N ARG A 460 -16.65 18.00 7.00
CA ARG A 460 -17.85 18.25 6.18
C ARG A 460 -17.55 19.20 5.03
N LYS A 461 -16.79 20.26 5.27
CA LYS A 461 -16.37 21.17 4.20
C LYS A 461 -15.59 20.43 3.11
N LEU A 462 -14.57 19.64 3.48
CA LEU A 462 -13.74 18.90 2.53
C LEU A 462 -14.54 17.84 1.74
N THR A 463 -15.47 17.14 2.39
CA THR A 463 -16.34 16.16 1.72
C THR A 463 -17.28 16.82 0.72
N ILE A 464 -17.88 17.98 1.05
CA ILE A 464 -18.74 18.75 0.13
C ILE A 464 -17.97 19.23 -1.09
N LEU A 465 -16.80 19.85 -0.88
CA LEU A 465 -15.99 20.38 -1.98
C LEU A 465 -15.49 19.26 -2.91
N SER A 466 -15.07 18.13 -2.34
CA SER A 466 -14.61 16.98 -3.11
C SER A 466 -15.73 16.28 -3.88
N TYR A 467 -16.94 16.24 -3.32
CA TYR A 467 -18.13 15.81 -4.04
C TYR A 467 -18.42 16.72 -5.24
N GLN A 468 -18.45 18.05 -5.04
CA GLN A 468 -18.67 19.02 -6.12
C GLN A 468 -17.62 18.89 -7.24
N ALA A 469 -16.35 18.73 -6.87
CA ALA A 469 -15.26 18.47 -7.80
C ALA A 469 -15.48 17.17 -8.59
N THR A 470 -15.91 16.09 -7.92
CA THR A 470 -16.21 14.81 -8.56
C THR A 470 -17.33 14.93 -9.59
N ILE A 471 -18.40 15.67 -9.28
CA ILE A 471 -19.49 15.93 -10.24
C ILE A 471 -18.98 16.68 -11.47
N GLN A 472 -18.16 17.72 -11.27
CA GLN A 472 -17.58 18.46 -12.40
C GLN A 472 -16.65 17.58 -13.24
N ILE A 473 -15.88 16.69 -12.62
CA ILE A 473 -15.05 15.72 -13.34
C ILE A 473 -15.92 14.76 -14.16
N LEU A 474 -16.98 14.19 -13.58
CA LEU A 474 -17.88 13.26 -14.28
C LEU A 474 -18.58 13.94 -15.47
N LEU A 475 -18.93 15.22 -15.37
CA LEU A 475 -19.54 15.98 -16.47
C LEU A 475 -18.56 16.27 -17.62
N ASN A 476 -17.26 16.39 -17.35
CA ASN A 476 -16.28 16.91 -18.31
C ASN A 476 -15.17 15.93 -18.73
N ALA A 477 -14.96 14.83 -18.01
CA ALA A 477 -13.81 13.94 -18.20
C ALA A 477 -13.69 13.40 -19.62
N LYS A 478 -14.81 13.03 -20.26
CA LYS A 478 -14.82 12.55 -21.65
C LYS A 478 -14.34 13.63 -22.61
N LYS A 479 -14.86 14.86 -22.49
CA LYS A 479 -14.46 16.01 -23.30
C LYS A 479 -12.97 16.30 -23.14
N TRP A 480 -12.47 16.35 -21.91
CA TRP A 480 -11.05 16.58 -21.66
C TRP A 480 -10.17 15.46 -22.23
N ARG A 481 -10.63 14.21 -22.18
CA ARG A 481 -9.92 13.07 -22.76
C ARG A 481 -9.85 13.16 -24.28
N ASP A 482 -10.92 13.58 -24.94
CA ASP A 482 -10.97 13.72 -26.40
C ASP A 482 -10.03 14.81 -26.91
N MET A 483 -9.89 15.92 -26.16
CA MET A 483 -8.93 16.99 -26.46
C MET A 483 -7.47 16.52 -26.51
N ILE A 484 -7.12 15.44 -25.80
CA ILE A 484 -5.77 14.83 -25.90
C ILE A 484 -5.58 14.14 -27.26
N PHE A 485 -6.63 13.47 -27.76
CA PHE A 485 -6.54 12.65 -28.96
C PHE A 485 -6.70 13.44 -30.26
N GLU A 486 -7.54 14.48 -30.28
CA GLU A 486 -7.70 15.34 -31.45
C GLU A 486 -6.39 16.04 -31.86
N LYS A 487 -5.47 16.28 -30.91
CA LYS A 487 -4.15 16.88 -31.16
C LYS A 487 -3.04 15.89 -31.49
N THR A 488 -3.25 14.58 -31.31
CA THR A 488 -2.25 13.54 -31.62
C THR A 488 -2.41 12.94 -33.02
N LEU A 489 -3.48 13.28 -33.76
CA LEU A 489 -3.52 13.06 -35.20
C LEU A 489 -2.50 13.99 -35.87
N PRO A 490 -1.50 13.47 -36.63
CA PRO A 490 -0.63 14.35 -37.38
C PRO A 490 -1.51 15.15 -38.34
N SER A 491 -1.44 16.48 -38.25
CA SER A 491 -1.84 17.31 -39.37
C SER A 491 -0.89 16.95 -40.52
N LEU A 492 -1.29 16.01 -41.38
CA LEU A 492 -0.63 15.86 -42.67
C LEU A 492 -0.69 17.25 -43.31
N PRO A 493 0.45 17.90 -43.59
CA PRO A 493 0.42 19.20 -44.23
C PRO A 493 -0.34 19.01 -45.54
N LEU A 494 -1.40 19.80 -45.78
CA LEU A 494 -2.15 19.72 -47.03
C LEU A 494 -1.22 19.81 -48.25
N GLU A 495 -0.11 20.54 -48.12
CA GLU A 495 1.00 20.61 -49.07
C GLU A 495 1.63 19.23 -49.36
N SER A 496 1.93 18.42 -48.34
CA SER A 496 2.53 17.09 -48.51
C SER A 496 1.57 16.11 -49.20
N ILE A 497 0.27 16.20 -48.89
CA ILE A 497 -0.78 15.41 -49.57
C ILE A 497 -0.89 15.83 -51.04
N LYS A 498 -0.89 17.14 -51.33
CA LYS A 498 -0.91 17.67 -52.71
C LYS A 498 0.32 17.23 -53.51
N ILE A 499 1.52 17.35 -52.94
CA ILE A 499 2.77 16.93 -53.60
C ILE A 499 2.73 15.43 -53.89
N THR A 500 2.27 14.61 -52.95
CA THR A 500 2.15 13.16 -53.13
C THR A 500 1.15 12.81 -54.23
N LEU A 501 -0.02 13.44 -54.25
CA LEU A 501 -1.03 13.27 -55.30
C LEU A 501 -0.53 13.71 -56.69
N ILE A 502 0.14 14.86 -56.77
CA ILE A 502 0.75 15.35 -58.01
C ILE A 502 1.81 14.36 -58.51
N THR A 503 2.65 13.84 -57.61
CA THR A 503 3.69 12.87 -57.96
C THR A 503 3.09 11.57 -58.48
N ILE A 504 2.03 11.07 -57.86
CA ILE A 504 1.30 9.88 -58.33
C ILE A 504 0.69 10.12 -59.72
N ILE A 505 0.09 11.30 -59.95
CA ILE A 505 -0.48 11.66 -61.26
C ILE A 505 0.62 11.73 -62.33
N ILE A 506 1.78 12.31 -62.03
CA ILE A 506 2.93 12.38 -62.95
C ILE A 506 3.44 10.97 -63.29
N ILE A 507 3.55 10.08 -62.29
CA ILE A 507 3.97 8.69 -62.51
C ILE A 507 2.98 7.96 -63.41
N ILE A 508 1.68 8.09 -63.16
CA ILE A 508 0.63 7.47 -63.99
C ILE A 508 0.66 8.03 -65.42
N LEU A 509 0.83 9.34 -65.60
CA LEU A 509 0.98 9.95 -66.92
C LEU A 509 2.23 9.42 -67.64
N GLY A 510 3.36 9.36 -66.94
CA GLY A 510 4.62 8.84 -67.46
C GLY A 510 4.51 7.38 -67.91
N LEU A 511 3.89 6.52 -67.09
CA LEU A 511 3.60 5.13 -67.44
C LEU A 511 2.66 5.02 -68.65
N THR A 512 1.64 5.87 -68.72
CA THR A 512 0.69 5.89 -69.84
C THR A 512 1.37 6.30 -71.14
N ILE A 513 2.24 7.32 -71.10
CA ILE A 513 3.04 7.77 -72.24
C ILE A 513 4.03 6.67 -72.66
N TYR A 514 4.75 6.07 -71.70
CA TYR A 514 5.69 4.98 -71.95
C TYR A 514 5.01 3.79 -72.64
N VAL A 515 3.84 3.36 -72.16
CA VAL A 515 3.06 2.28 -72.79
C VAL A 515 2.61 2.65 -74.21
N LYS A 516 2.20 3.90 -74.45
CA LYS A 516 1.84 4.38 -75.80
C LYS A 516 3.05 4.40 -76.74
N LEU A 517 4.21 4.87 -76.29
CA LEU A 517 5.44 4.90 -77.08
C LEU A 517 5.96 3.49 -77.40
N ARG A 518 5.86 2.55 -76.44
CA ARG A 518 6.23 1.15 -76.68
C ARG A 518 5.31 0.48 -77.71
N LYS A 519 4.01 0.81 -77.69
CA LYS A 519 3.04 0.34 -78.71
C LYS A 519 3.29 0.97 -80.10
N SER A 520 3.79 2.20 -80.18
CA SER A 520 4.14 2.82 -81.48
C SER A 520 5.45 2.27 -82.05
N GLN A 521 6.46 2.01 -81.22
CA GLN A 521 7.71 1.36 -81.64
C GLN A 521 7.50 -0.10 -82.07
N GLY A 522 6.60 -0.84 -81.42
CA GLY A 522 6.20 -2.18 -81.87
C GLY A 522 5.56 -2.18 -83.26
N ARG A 523 4.82 -1.13 -83.63
CA ARG A 523 4.22 -0.97 -84.97
C ARG A 523 5.20 -0.53 -86.06
N ILE A 524 6.36 0.02 -85.70
CA ILE A 524 7.40 0.42 -86.66
C ILE A 524 8.27 -0.79 -87.07
N ASN A 525 8.46 -1.76 -86.17
CA ASN A 525 9.23 -2.98 -86.45
C ASN A 525 8.48 -4.04 -87.28
N ASP A 526 7.14 -3.97 -87.38
CA ASP A 526 6.31 -4.88 -88.18
C ASP A 526 6.26 -4.55 -89.69
N LYS A 527 7.02 -3.54 -90.16
CA LYS A 527 7.08 -3.13 -91.59
C LYS A 527 8.37 -3.51 -92.32
N ARG A 528 9.10 -4.55 -91.89
CA ARG A 528 10.18 -5.14 -92.70
C ARG A 528 9.81 -6.55 -93.15
N SER A 529 9.56 -6.68 -94.45
CA SER A 529 9.25 -7.93 -95.18
C SER A 529 10.42 -8.93 -95.16
N PRO A 530 10.15 -10.24 -95.29
CA PRO A 530 11.15 -11.29 -95.18
C PRO A 530 11.93 -11.49 -96.49
N THR A 531 13.26 -11.46 -96.44
CA THR A 531 14.13 -12.01 -97.48
C THR A 531 14.44 -13.48 -97.15
N LYS A 532 14.12 -14.38 -98.10
CA LYS A 532 14.44 -15.82 -98.05
C LYS A 532 15.96 -16.06 -98.04
N PRO A 533 16.49 -17.04 -97.28
CA PRO A 533 17.80 -17.61 -97.55
C PRO A 533 17.71 -18.75 -98.60
N PRO A 534 18.79 -19.00 -99.38
CA PRO A 534 18.78 -20.00 -100.44
C PRO A 534 19.00 -21.42 -99.92
N MET A 535 18.50 -22.38 -100.72
CA MET A 535 18.71 -23.82 -100.60
C MET A 535 20.21 -24.19 -100.61
N SER A 536 20.57 -25.20 -99.83
CA SER A 536 21.63 -26.14 -100.24
C SER A 536 21.24 -27.57 -99.88
N VAL A 537 21.55 -28.44 -100.84
CA VAL A 537 21.19 -29.84 -100.96
C VAL A 537 22.14 -30.71 -100.14
N GLU A 538 21.59 -31.84 -99.70
CA GLU A 538 22.17 -33.02 -99.04
C GLU A 538 23.68 -33.28 -99.20
N ALA A 539 24.27 -33.81 -98.12
CA ALA A 539 25.14 -34.97 -98.23
C ALA A 539 24.90 -35.93 -97.05
N LYS A 540 24.35 -37.11 -97.38
CA LYS A 540 24.32 -38.32 -96.54
C LYS A 540 25.74 -38.90 -96.43
N PHE A 541 26.09 -39.51 -95.29
CA PHE A 541 26.10 -40.98 -95.11
C PHE A 541 26.84 -41.40 -93.82
N THR A 542 26.12 -42.18 -93.00
CA THR A 542 26.48 -43.39 -92.20
C THR A 542 27.82 -43.45 -91.46
N THR A 543 27.88 -43.89 -90.20
CA THR A 543 27.30 -45.12 -89.61
C THR A 543 26.88 -44.95 -88.16
#